data_AF-R9QL57-F1
#
_entry.id   AF-R9QL57-F1
#
_cell.length_a   1.000
_cell.length_b   1.000
_cell.length_c   1.000
_cell.angle_alpha   90.00
_cell.angle_beta   90.00
_cell.angle_gamma   90.00
#
_symmetry.space_group_name_H-M   'P 1'
#
loop_
_entity.id
_entity.type
_entity.pdbx_description
1 polymer ?
#
loop_
_entity_poly.entity_id
_entity_poly.type
_entity_poly.pdbx_seq_one_letter_code
_entity_poly.pdbx_strand_id
1 'polypeptide(L)'
;CYEVGMMKGGIRKDRRGGRMMKHKRQKEEQEQKTEGNANEIRAASIWVNPSVKSMKLSPVLSLTADQLISALMEAEPPIVYSEHDSTKPLSEASMMTLLTNLADKELVHMINWAKR
;
A
#
# COMPACT_ATOMS: atom_id res chain seq x y z
N CYS A 1 4.57 -24.83 4.23
CA CYS A 1 3.12 -24.50 4.31
C CYS A 1 2.25 -25.73 4.56
N TYR A 2 2.30 -26.78 3.73
CA TYR A 2 1.51 -28.00 3.94
C TYR A 2 1.93 -28.81 5.17
N GLU A 3 3.22 -28.83 5.45
CA GLU A 3 3.81 -29.57 6.58
C GLU A 3 3.44 -29.00 7.96
N VAL A 4 3.14 -27.69 8.01
CA VAL A 4 2.69 -26.99 9.22
C VAL A 4 1.16 -26.94 9.35
N GLY A 5 0.45 -27.82 8.62
CA GLY A 5 -1.01 -27.96 8.71
C GLY A 5 -1.82 -26.91 7.96
N MET A 6 -1.21 -26.06 7.13
CA MET A 6 -1.96 -25.12 6.28
C MET A 6 -2.47 -25.85 5.02
N MET A 7 -3.78 -25.75 4.76
CA MET A 7 -4.42 -26.36 3.58
C MET A 7 -4.13 -25.57 2.28
N LYS A 8 -4.11 -26.29 1.15
CA LYS A 8 -3.86 -25.69 -0.19
C LYS A 8 -5.13 -25.00 -0.66
N GLY A 9 -5.06 -23.69 -0.86
CA GLY A 9 -6.22 -22.84 -1.09
C GLY A 9 -6.89 -22.52 0.24
N GLY A 10 -7.24 -21.24 0.46
CA GLY A 10 -7.67 -20.64 1.73
C GLY A 10 -9.00 -21.15 2.32
N ILE A 11 -9.22 -22.46 2.30
CA ILE A 11 -10.36 -23.14 2.90
C ILE A 11 -10.14 -23.18 4.40
N ARG A 12 -10.92 -22.36 5.11
CA ARG A 12 -11.03 -22.39 6.58
C ARG A 12 -11.99 -23.51 6.97
N LYS A 13 -11.54 -24.45 7.82
CA LYS A 13 -12.40 -25.52 8.36
C LYS A 13 -13.23 -24.94 9.50
N ASP A 14 -14.52 -24.72 9.29
CA ASP A 14 -15.44 -24.21 10.31
C ASP A 14 -15.62 -25.25 11.44
N ARG A 15 -15.71 -24.79 12.69
CA ARG A 15 -15.64 -25.63 13.91
C ARG A 15 -16.91 -26.46 14.16
N ARG A 16 -17.95 -26.27 13.34
CA ARG A 16 -19.20 -27.05 13.38
C ARG A 16 -19.33 -27.82 12.06
N GLY A 17 -18.87 -29.08 12.08
CA GLY A 17 -18.89 -29.97 10.93
C GLY A 17 -20.26 -29.99 10.24
N GLY A 18 -20.29 -29.65 8.95
CA GLY A 18 -21.53 -29.60 8.18
C GLY A 18 -21.31 -29.31 6.70
N ARG A 19 -20.95 -30.36 5.95
CA ARG A 19 -21.06 -30.50 4.49
C ARG A 19 -20.29 -29.49 3.62
N MET A 20 -19.15 -29.96 3.13
CA MET A 20 -18.49 -29.46 1.92
C MET A 20 -19.50 -29.53 0.75
N MET A 21 -19.99 -28.37 0.29
CA MET A 21 -20.70 -28.29 -0.98
C MET A 21 -19.73 -28.72 -2.09
N LYS A 22 -20.17 -29.74 -2.82
CA LYS A 22 -19.40 -30.45 -3.85
C LYS A 22 -18.83 -29.47 -4.86
N HIS A 23 -17.59 -29.77 -5.24
CA HIS A 23 -16.93 -29.39 -6.48
C HIS A 23 -17.86 -28.79 -7.56
N LYS A 24 -17.67 -27.51 -7.90
CA LYS A 24 -17.84 -27.07 -9.29
C LYS A 24 -16.45 -27.02 -9.93
N ARG A 25 -15.88 -28.20 -10.17
CA ARG A 25 -14.88 -28.38 -11.23
C ARG A 25 -15.69 -28.41 -12.53
N GLN A 26 -15.65 -27.34 -13.32
CA GLN A 26 -15.93 -27.44 -14.74
C GLN A 26 -14.58 -27.54 -15.46
N LYS A 27 -14.31 -28.71 -16.01
CA LYS A 27 -13.28 -29.05 -17.00
C LYS A 27 -14.08 -29.84 -18.06
N GLU A 28 -14.28 -29.30 -19.25
CA GLU A 28 -13.64 -29.61 -20.56
C GLU A 28 -14.69 -29.13 -21.62
N GLU A 29 -14.44 -28.68 -22.85
CA GLU A 29 -13.31 -28.77 -23.79
C GLU A 29 -13.60 -27.88 -25.02
N GLN A 30 -12.53 -27.47 -25.75
CA GLN A 30 -12.45 -27.20 -27.21
C GLN A 30 -13.28 -26.04 -27.83
N GLU A 31 -12.85 -25.21 -28.78
CA GLU A 31 -11.73 -25.21 -29.73
C GLU A 31 -11.59 -23.82 -30.42
N GLN A 32 -10.34 -23.45 -30.74
CA GLN A 32 -9.85 -22.71 -31.94
C GLN A 32 -10.35 -21.31 -32.38
N LYS A 33 -9.33 -20.46 -32.65
CA LYS A 33 -9.23 -19.36 -33.65
C LYS A 33 -10.16 -18.15 -33.43
N THR A 34 -9.71 -16.89 -33.42
CA THR A 34 -8.92 -16.19 -34.45
C THR A 34 -8.49 -14.82 -33.91
N GLU A 35 -7.48 -14.24 -34.55
CA GLU A 35 -6.80 -12.96 -34.34
C GLU A 35 -7.70 -11.73 -34.14
N GLY A 36 -7.21 -10.76 -33.36
CA GLY A 36 -7.84 -9.45 -33.17
C GLY A 36 -6.87 -8.44 -32.53
N ASN A 37 -6.02 -7.86 -33.38
CA ASN A 37 -5.11 -6.75 -33.11
C ASN A 37 -5.86 -5.44 -32.80
N ALA A 38 -5.42 -4.68 -31.79
CA ALA A 38 -5.46 -3.21 -31.61
C ALA A 38 -5.35 -2.90 -30.10
N ASN A 39 -4.18 -2.57 -29.55
CA ASN A 39 -3.55 -1.27 -29.64
C ASN A 39 -4.50 -0.11 -29.27
N GLU A 40 -4.66 0.18 -27.97
CA GLU A 40 -4.77 1.57 -27.52
C GLU A 40 -4.55 1.71 -26.00
N ILE A 41 -3.33 2.13 -25.70
CA ILE A 41 -2.94 3.06 -24.65
C ILE A 41 -4.15 3.79 -24.05
N ARG A 42 -4.67 3.35 -22.90
CA ARG A 42 -5.48 4.20 -22.01
C ARG A 42 -4.59 4.79 -20.92
N ALA A 43 -3.46 5.35 -21.33
CA ALA A 43 -2.62 6.26 -20.55
C ALA A 43 -2.93 7.71 -20.97
N ALA A 44 -4.16 8.17 -20.81
CA ALA A 44 -4.55 9.57 -21.04
C ALA A 44 -5.98 9.84 -20.55
N SER A 45 -6.20 9.91 -19.23
CA SER A 45 -7.40 10.59 -18.68
C SER A 45 -7.26 10.99 -17.20
N ILE A 46 -6.04 11.28 -16.74
CA ILE A 46 -5.84 11.90 -15.41
C ILE A 46 -6.14 13.41 -15.45
N TRP A 47 -6.19 14.02 -16.63
CA TRP A 47 -6.49 15.44 -16.79
C TRP A 47 -7.93 15.63 -17.22
N VAL A 48 -8.83 15.63 -16.23
CA VAL A 48 -10.21 16.08 -16.40
C VAL A 48 -10.19 17.61 -16.51
N ASN A 49 -10.61 18.12 -17.66
CA ASN A 49 -10.72 19.56 -17.95
C ASN A 49 -11.62 20.30 -16.92
N PRO A 50 -11.34 21.58 -16.61
CA PRO A 50 -12.05 22.31 -15.56
C PRO A 50 -13.38 22.86 -16.09
N SER A 51 -14.46 22.10 -15.91
CA SER A 51 -15.81 22.62 -16.11
C SER A 51 -16.33 23.25 -14.82
N VAL A 52 -16.38 24.58 -14.85
CA VAL A 52 -16.82 25.48 -13.77
C VAL A 52 -18.25 25.18 -13.30
N LYS A 53 -18.35 24.54 -12.14
CA LYS A 53 -19.46 24.75 -11.20
C LYS A 53 -18.81 25.01 -9.85
N SER A 54 -19.22 26.08 -9.18
CA SER A 54 -18.72 26.57 -7.89
C SER A 54 -18.82 25.50 -6.78
N MET A 55 -17.95 24.51 -6.87
CA MET A 55 -17.47 23.73 -5.75
C MET A 55 -16.46 24.64 -5.08
N LYS A 56 -16.60 24.88 -3.78
CA LYS A 56 -15.55 25.54 -3.01
C LYS A 56 -14.27 24.73 -3.25
N LEU A 57 -13.41 25.20 -4.16
CA LEU A 57 -12.13 24.56 -4.43
C LEU A 57 -11.44 24.53 -3.07
N SER A 58 -11.10 23.33 -2.60
CA SER A 58 -10.37 23.23 -1.35
C SER A 58 -9.12 24.11 -1.48
N PRO A 59 -8.67 24.80 -0.42
CA PRO A 59 -7.52 25.71 -0.50
C PRO A 59 -6.28 25.09 -1.17
N VAL A 60 -6.15 23.77 -1.07
CA VAL A 60 -5.13 22.94 -1.72
C VAL A 60 -5.24 22.95 -3.25
N LEU A 61 -6.45 22.88 -3.81
CA LEU A 61 -6.69 22.89 -5.26
C LEU A 61 -6.47 24.26 -5.91
N SER A 62 -6.36 25.33 -5.11
CA SER A 62 -6.04 26.68 -5.58
C SER A 62 -4.55 27.04 -5.53
N LEU A 63 -3.69 26.14 -5.02
CA LEU A 63 -2.25 26.40 -4.93
C LEU A 63 -1.60 26.39 -6.32
N THR A 64 -0.69 27.33 -6.55
CA THR A 64 0.24 27.23 -7.69
C THR A 64 1.25 26.11 -7.44
N ALA A 65 1.92 25.65 -8.50
CA ALA A 65 2.95 24.61 -8.38
C ALA A 65 4.05 25.00 -7.37
N ASP A 66 4.53 26.24 -7.42
CA ASP A 66 5.59 26.72 -6.52
C ASP A 66 5.13 26.79 -5.06
N GLN A 67 3.86 27.16 -4.84
CA GLN A 67 3.28 27.17 -3.50
C GLN A 67 3.11 25.76 -2.94
N LEU A 68 2.68 24.80 -3.78
CA LEU A 68 2.59 23.40 -3.41
C LEU A 68 3.98 22.83 -3.05
N ILE A 69 4.99 23.09 -3.88
CA ILE A 69 6.36 22.63 -3.63
C ILE A 69 6.89 23.25 -2.33
N SER A 70 6.68 24.55 -2.12
CA SER A 70 7.10 25.24 -0.90
C SER A 70 6.43 24.66 0.35
N ALA A 71 5.12 24.37 0.29
CA ALA A 71 4.39 23.73 1.37
C ALA A 71 4.92 22.31 1.66
N LEU A 72 5.23 21.52 0.63
CA LEU A 72 5.82 20.19 0.80
C LEU A 72 7.21 20.23 1.43
N MET A 73 8.05 21.21 1.04
CA MET A 73 9.38 21.39 1.61
C MET A 73 9.32 21.83 3.08
N GLU A 74 8.40 22.73 3.43
CA GLU A 74 8.20 23.16 4.82
C GLU A 74 7.59 22.05 5.69
N ALA A 75 6.84 21.14 5.07
CA ALA A 75 6.22 20.03 5.77
C ALA A 75 7.22 18.96 6.22
N GLU A 76 8.41 18.87 5.61
CA GLU A 76 9.34 17.75 5.77
C GLU A 76 9.54 17.32 7.25
N PRO A 77 9.32 16.03 7.57
CA PRO A 77 9.50 15.54 8.93
C PRO A 77 10.98 15.59 9.34
N PRO A 78 11.28 15.81 10.64
CA PRO A 78 12.66 15.86 11.11
C PRO A 78 13.35 14.50 10.98
N ILE A 79 14.67 14.52 10.79
CA ILE A 79 15.50 13.30 10.82
C ILE A 79 15.53 12.76 12.25
N VAL A 80 15.17 11.48 12.39
CA VAL A 80 15.23 10.76 13.66
C VAL A 80 16.45 9.84 13.65
N TYR A 81 17.17 9.79 14.77
CA TYR A 81 18.32 8.90 14.95
C TYR A 81 17.97 7.76 15.90
N SER A 82 18.61 6.61 15.68
CA SER A 82 18.52 5.48 16.60
C SER A 82 19.28 5.77 17.90
N GLU A 83 18.80 5.23 19.02
CA GLU A 83 19.47 5.32 20.32
C GLU A 83 20.54 4.22 20.45
N HIS A 84 21.42 4.15 19.46
CA HIS A 84 22.48 3.15 19.42
C HIS A 84 23.62 3.55 20.36
N ASP A 85 23.91 2.68 21.33
CA ASP A 85 25.04 2.80 22.25
C ASP A 85 26.24 2.03 21.68
N SER A 86 27.24 2.75 21.17
CA SER A 86 28.45 2.17 20.56
C SER A 86 29.36 1.46 21.55
N THR A 87 29.11 1.59 22.86
CA THR A 87 29.88 0.89 23.90
C THR A 87 29.38 -0.54 24.12
N LYS A 88 28.18 -0.87 23.64
CA LYS A 88 27.57 -2.19 23.80
C LYS A 88 27.76 -3.05 22.54
N PRO A 89 28.03 -4.36 22.69
CA PRO A 89 28.13 -5.25 21.54
C PRO A 89 26.78 -5.34 20.83
N LEU A 90 26.80 -5.26 19.50
CA LEU A 90 25.60 -5.37 18.69
C LEU A 90 25.21 -6.84 18.53
N SER A 91 23.98 -7.16 18.92
CA SER A 91 23.34 -8.46 18.70
C SER A 91 22.16 -8.32 17.74
N GLU A 92 21.68 -9.44 17.18
CA GLU A 92 20.47 -9.45 16.34
C GLU A 92 19.25 -8.86 17.08
N ALA A 93 19.05 -9.27 18.34
CA ALA A 93 17.93 -8.78 19.15
C ALA A 93 18.04 -7.27 19.43
N SER A 94 19.24 -6.75 19.71
CA SER A 94 19.44 -5.31 19.92
C SER A 94 19.28 -4.53 18.62
N MET A 95 19.69 -5.08 17.47
CA MET A 95 19.47 -4.46 16.16
C MET A 95 17.97 -4.36 15.85
N MET A 96 17.21 -5.42 16.10
CA MET A 96 15.75 -5.38 15.94
C MET A 96 15.11 -4.36 16.84
N THR A 97 15.52 -4.29 18.10
CA THR A 97 15.02 -3.29 19.04
C THR A 97 15.32 -1.86 18.57
N LEU A 98 16.54 -1.59 18.08
CA LEU A 98 16.91 -0.26 17.57
C LEU A 98 16.07 0.15 16.36
N LEU A 99 15.85 -0.78 15.42
CA LEU A 99 15.08 -0.51 14.22
C LEU A 99 13.59 -0.33 14.52
N THR A 100 13.00 -1.16 15.40
CA THR A 100 11.60 -1.00 15.79
C THR A 100 11.38 0.31 16.56
N ASN A 101 12.28 0.66 17.48
CA ASN A 101 12.19 1.92 18.22
C ASN A 101 12.35 3.14 17.31
N LEU A 102 13.24 3.06 16.31
CA LEU A 102 13.39 4.12 15.32
C LEU A 102 12.12 4.28 14.49
N ALA A 103 11.54 3.17 14.01
CA ALA A 103 10.30 3.18 13.25
C ALA A 103 9.12 3.78 14.04
N ASP A 104 9.00 3.44 15.33
CA ASP A 104 7.96 3.99 16.20
C ASP A 104 8.06 5.51 16.32
N LYS A 105 9.29 6.04 16.44
CA LYS A 105 9.53 7.49 16.47
C LYS A 105 9.21 8.16 15.13
N GLU A 106 9.68 7.58 14.03
CA GLU A 106 9.41 8.10 12.67
C GLU A 106 7.90 8.12 12.36
N LEU A 107 7.16 7.11 12.81
CA LEU A 107 5.72 7.01 12.57
C LEU A 107 4.95 8.17 13.18
N VAL A 108 5.33 8.63 14.38
CA VAL A 108 4.71 9.80 15.01
C VAL A 108 4.90 11.06 14.14
N HIS A 109 6.09 11.23 13.56
CA HIS A 109 6.36 12.33 12.64
C HIS A 109 5.60 12.19 11.32
N MET A 110 5.51 10.97 10.78
CA MET A 110 4.76 10.69 9.55
C MET A 110 3.26 10.98 9.69
N ILE A 111 2.66 10.62 10.82
CA ILE A 111 1.25 10.91 11.11
C ILE A 111 0.99 12.42 11.20
N ASN A 112 1.91 13.16 11.80
CA ASN A 112 1.79 14.62 11.90
C ASN A 112 2.06 15.30 10.55
N TRP A 113 3.04 14.81 9.79
CA TRP A 113 3.34 15.24 8.43
C TRP A 113 2.13 15.08 7.51
N ALA A 114 1.46 13.92 7.54
CA ALA A 114 0.30 13.63 6.70
C ALA A 114 -0.92 14.54 6.96
N LYS A 115 -0.93 15.30 8.06
CA LYS A 115 -1.97 16.29 8.37
C LYS A 115 -1.66 17.70 7.83
N ARG A 116 -0.40 17.95 7.46
CA ARG A 116 0.05 19.22 6.88
C ARG A 116 -0.22 19.20 5.37
#